data_AF-A0A1Y1LNG6-F1
#
_entry.id   AF-A0A1Y1LNG6-F1
#
_cell.length_a   1.000
_cell.length_b   1.000
_cell.length_c   1.000
_cell.angle_alpha   90.00
_cell.angle_beta   90.00
_cell.angle_gamma   90.00
#
_symmetry.space_group_name_H-M   'P 1'
#
loop_
_entity.id
_entity.type
_entity.pdbx_description
1 polymer ?
#
loop_
_entity_poly.entity_id
_entity_poly.type
_entity_poly.pdbx_seq_one_letter_code
_entity_poly.pdbx_strand_id
1 'polypeptide(L)'
;MLQEIHIRLAETRDNTPLAINQRVPKIFTPGEIISEQQEFMRGHGTYEEDIYLKASVAGIKEQVNKLISIRPLKSRYNGEIGDVVVGRITEVQQKRWKVDTNSRLDSLLLLSSVNLPGGELVS
;
A
#
# COMPACT_ATOMS: atom_id res chain seq x y z
N MET A 1 -42.40 22.09 -0.26
CA MET A 1 -40.97 22.21 0.11
C MET A 1 -40.20 21.83 -1.15
N LEU A 2 -39.70 22.82 -1.90
CA LEU A 2 -39.03 22.60 -3.18
C LEU A 2 -37.56 22.25 -2.93
N GLN A 3 -37.10 21.12 -3.46
CA GLN A 3 -35.70 20.71 -3.40
C GLN A 3 -34.97 21.36 -4.58
N GLU A 4 -34.03 22.27 -4.31
CA GLU A 4 -33.19 22.88 -5.34
C GLU A 4 -32.35 21.81 -6.05
N ILE A 5 -32.55 21.67 -7.36
CA ILE A 5 -31.77 20.76 -8.19
C ILE A 5 -30.54 21.54 -8.69
N HIS A 6 -29.37 21.19 -8.17
CA HIS A 6 -28.09 21.72 -8.66
C HIS A 6 -27.58 20.89 -9.85
N ILE A 7 -27.56 21.50 -11.03
CA ILE A 7 -26.97 20.93 -12.25
C ILE A 7 -25.64 21.66 -12.54
N ARG A 8 -24.54 20.92 -12.69
CA ARG A 8 -23.21 21.45 -13.09
C ARG A 8 -22.62 20.61 -14.22
N LEU A 9 -21.90 21.27 -15.12
CA LEU A 9 -21.10 20.62 -16.17
C LEU A 9 -19.77 20.13 -15.60
N ALA A 10 -19.19 19.09 -16.21
CA ALA A 10 -17.84 18.67 -15.86
C ALA A 10 -16.83 19.75 -16.28
N GLU A 11 -16.10 20.28 -15.33
CA GLU A 11 -15.05 21.28 -15.54
C GLU A 11 -13.67 20.60 -15.59
N THR A 12 -12.70 21.26 -16.22
CA THR A 12 -11.34 20.75 -16.34
C THR A 12 -10.68 20.67 -14.97
N ARG A 13 -9.93 19.60 -14.71
CA ARG A 13 -9.18 19.47 -13.46
C ARG A 13 -7.96 20.39 -13.50
N ASP A 14 -7.99 21.44 -12.68
CA ASP A 14 -6.79 22.21 -12.37
C ASP A 14 -5.85 21.36 -11.50
N ASN A 15 -4.82 20.79 -12.12
CA ASN A 15 -3.78 20.05 -11.41
C ASN A 15 -2.87 21.05 -10.68
N THR A 16 -3.27 21.50 -9.50
CA THR A 16 -2.36 22.22 -8.61
C THR A 16 -1.26 21.26 -8.17
N PRO A 17 0.02 21.53 -8.48
CA PRO A 17 1.10 20.70 -7.97
C PRO A 17 1.12 20.87 -6.46
N LEU A 18 0.74 19.82 -5.72
CA LEU A 18 0.86 19.72 -4.27
C LEU A 18 2.35 19.62 -3.89
N ALA A 19 3.12 20.67 -4.19
CA ALA A 19 4.51 20.77 -3.80
C ALA A 19 4.57 21.10 -2.31
N ILE A 20 4.50 20.07 -1.47
CA ILE A 20 4.87 20.19 -0.06
C ILE A 20 6.37 20.56 -0.05
N ASN A 21 6.69 21.81 0.33
CA ASN A 21 8.05 22.33 0.48
C ASN A 21 8.92 22.48 -0.79
N GLN A 22 8.35 22.78 -1.96
CA GLN A 22 9.11 23.14 -3.19
C GLN A 22 10.11 22.08 -3.72
N ARG A 23 10.20 20.89 -3.13
CA ARG A 23 11.03 19.78 -3.61
C ARG A 23 10.10 18.70 -4.15
N VAL A 24 9.93 18.68 -5.46
CA VAL A 24 9.27 17.55 -6.13
C VAL A 24 10.19 16.34 -5.95
N PRO A 25 9.76 15.27 -5.25
CA PRO A 25 10.58 14.08 -5.11
C PRO A 25 10.83 13.50 -6.50
N LYS A 26 12.06 13.05 -6.78
CA LYS A 26 12.37 12.38 -8.05
C LYS A 26 11.53 11.10 -8.12
N ILE A 27 10.62 11.06 -9.08
CA ILE A 27 9.82 9.88 -9.39
C ILE A 27 10.63 9.03 -10.36
N PHE A 28 10.73 7.75 -10.05
CA PHE A 28 11.33 6.74 -10.90
C PHE A 28 10.24 6.00 -11.65
N THR A 29 10.49 5.66 -12.90
CA THR A 29 9.61 4.81 -13.71
C THR A 29 10.14 3.37 -13.76
N PRO A 30 9.27 2.35 -13.98
CA PRO A 30 9.73 0.99 -14.19
C PRO A 30 10.81 0.90 -15.29
N GLY A 31 11.91 0.22 -15.02
CA GLY A 31 13.07 0.09 -15.90
C GLY A 31 14.15 1.17 -15.73
N GLU A 32 13.89 2.25 -14.98
CA GLU A 32 14.89 3.29 -14.73
C GLU A 32 16.00 2.80 -13.80
N ILE A 33 17.24 3.15 -14.12
CA ILE A 33 18.43 2.82 -13.32
C ILE A 33 18.45 3.71 -12.06
N ILE A 34 18.47 3.08 -10.89
CA ILE A 34 18.52 3.73 -9.58
C ILE A 34 19.96 3.90 -9.11
N SER A 35 20.78 2.86 -9.26
CA SER A 35 22.18 2.83 -8.86
C SER A 35 22.96 1.78 -9.66
N GLU A 36 24.26 2.01 -9.86
CA GLU A 36 25.19 1.10 -10.54
C GLU A 36 26.04 0.28 -9.56
N GLN A 37 25.89 0.54 -8.25
CA GLN A 37 26.77 0.00 -7.20
C GLN A 37 26.15 -1.25 -6.55
N GLN A 38 26.89 -2.37 -6.59
CA GLN A 38 26.52 -3.64 -5.93
C GLN A 38 26.58 -3.60 -4.39
N GLU A 39 27.00 -2.48 -3.79
CA GLU A 39 27.10 -2.37 -2.33
C GLU A 39 25.74 -2.11 -1.63
N PHE A 40 24.68 -1.88 -2.41
CA PHE A 40 23.34 -1.65 -1.88
C PHE A 40 22.53 -2.95 -1.82
N MET A 41 21.84 -3.14 -0.70
CA MET A 41 20.80 -4.15 -0.56
C MET A 41 19.55 -3.70 -1.32
N ARG A 42 18.97 -4.63 -2.09
CA ARG A 42 17.68 -4.43 -2.77
C ARG A 42 16.51 -4.62 -1.81
N GLY A 43 15.62 -3.65 -1.79
CA GLY A 43 14.33 -3.73 -1.12
C GLY A 43 13.19 -3.91 -2.11
N HIS A 44 11.96 -3.78 -1.60
CA HIS A 44 10.75 -3.86 -2.40
C HIS A 44 10.73 -2.81 -3.53
N GLY A 45 10.19 -3.19 -4.69
CA GLY A 45 10.06 -2.30 -5.84
C GLY A 45 11.34 -2.08 -6.64
N THR A 46 12.40 -2.83 -6.35
CA THR A 46 13.66 -2.80 -7.09
C THR A 46 14.04 -4.20 -7.56
N TYR A 47 14.74 -4.29 -8.69
CA TYR A 47 15.32 -5.52 -9.20
C TYR A 47 16.72 -5.25 -9.72
N GLU A 48 17.55 -6.27 -9.70
CA GLU A 48 18.93 -6.22 -10.17
C GLU A 48 19.00 -6.85 -11.56
N GLU A 49 19.60 -6.12 -12.50
CA GLU A 49 19.84 -6.59 -13.87
C GLU A 49 21.29 -6.28 -14.22
N ASP A 50 22.08 -7.33 -14.41
CA ASP A 50 23.53 -7.31 -14.58
C ASP A 50 24.29 -6.63 -13.40
N ILE A 51 24.66 -5.37 -13.59
CA ILE A 51 25.39 -4.51 -12.65
C ILE A 51 24.53 -3.31 -12.21
N TYR A 52 23.30 -3.22 -12.71
CA TYR A 52 22.43 -2.07 -12.49
C TYR A 52 21.26 -2.46 -11.58
N LEU A 53 21.04 -1.67 -10.54
CA LEU A 53 19.82 -1.71 -9.75
C LEU A 53 18.76 -0.86 -10.45
N LYS A 54 17.69 -1.51 -10.93
CA LYS A 54 16.59 -0.88 -11.67
C LYS A 54 15.29 -0.86 -10.88
N ALA A 55 14.43 0.08 -11.24
CA ALA A 55 13.12 0.26 -10.65
C ALA A 55 12.10 -0.75 -11.22
N SER A 56 11.41 -1.52 -10.39
CA SER A 56 10.30 -2.37 -10.84
C SER A 56 8.97 -1.61 -10.94
N VAL A 57 8.80 -0.54 -10.17
CA VAL A 57 7.52 0.16 -9.99
C VAL A 57 7.69 1.68 -10.11
N ALA A 58 6.62 2.37 -10.49
CA ALA A 58 6.60 3.83 -10.55
C ALA A 58 6.45 4.41 -9.13
N GLY A 59 7.44 5.17 -8.66
CA GLY A 59 7.49 5.57 -7.26
C GLY A 59 8.65 6.46 -6.88
N ILE A 60 8.78 6.69 -5.59
CA ILE A 60 9.85 7.51 -5.00
C ILE A 60 10.91 6.57 -4.43
N LYS A 61 12.19 6.88 -4.66
CA LYS A 61 13.30 6.14 -4.05
C LYS A 61 13.32 6.38 -2.54
N GLU A 62 13.30 5.30 -1.77
CA GLU A 62 13.56 5.30 -0.34
C GLU A 62 14.88 4.59 -0.07
N GLN A 63 15.76 5.25 0.67
CA GLN A 63 17.05 4.69 1.02
C GLN A 63 17.20 4.73 2.54
N VAL A 64 17.32 3.55 3.13
CA VAL A 64 17.58 3.38 4.57
C VAL A 64 18.91 2.67 4.70
N ASN A 65 19.95 3.41 5.09
CA ASN A 65 21.34 2.92 5.12
C ASN A 65 21.77 2.39 3.73
N LYS A 66 22.10 1.10 3.68
CA LYS A 66 22.45 0.38 2.45
C LYS A 66 21.24 -0.26 1.77
N LEU A 67 20.03 -0.16 2.31
CA LEU A 67 18.82 -0.70 1.69
C LEU A 67 18.17 0.36 0.78
N ILE A 68 18.01 0.04 -0.50
CA ILE A 68 17.27 0.86 -1.46
C ILE A 68 15.96 0.15 -1.80
N SER A 69 14.85 0.82 -1.59
CA SER A 69 13.52 0.41 -2.03
C SER A 69 12.86 1.51 -2.85
N ILE A 70 11.83 1.16 -3.61
CA ILE A 70 10.96 2.15 -4.24
C ILE A 70 9.59 2.06 -3.58
N ARG A 71 9.15 3.19 -3.01
CA ARG A 71 7.78 3.36 -2.53
C ARG A 71 6.88 3.69 -3.72
N PRO A 72 5.98 2.79 -4.13
CA PRO A 72 5.09 3.04 -5.25
C PRO A 72 4.11 4.18 -4.93
N LEU A 73 3.67 4.92 -5.96
CA LEU A 73 2.67 6.00 -5.79
C LEU A 73 1.29 5.47 -5.37
N LYS A 74 0.97 4.24 -5.77
CA LYS A 74 -0.23 3.50 -5.37
C LYS A 74 0.14 2.04 -5.12
N SER A 75 -0.19 1.53 -3.93
CA SER A 75 -0.07 0.11 -3.61
C SER A 75 -1.33 -0.38 -2.90
N ARG A 76 -1.52 -1.69 -2.92
CA ARG A 76 -2.45 -2.36 -2.01
C ARG A 76 -1.89 -2.33 -0.59
N TYR A 77 -2.75 -2.56 0.39
CA TYR A 77 -2.34 -2.65 1.78
C TYR A 77 -1.38 -3.84 1.97
N ASN A 78 -0.22 -3.57 2.58
CA ASN A 78 0.72 -4.60 3.04
C ASN A 78 0.69 -4.56 4.57
N GLY A 79 0.22 -5.64 5.19
CA GLY A 79 0.02 -5.65 6.64
C GLY A 79 1.33 -5.75 7.39
N GLU A 80 1.56 -4.81 8.30
CA GLU A 80 2.65 -4.85 9.26
C GLU A 80 2.11 -5.24 10.66
N ILE A 81 3.01 -5.69 11.53
CA ILE A 81 2.63 -6.13 12.89
C ILE A 81 2.19 -4.92 13.70
N GLY A 82 0.99 -4.98 14.27
CA GLY A 82 0.42 -3.93 15.11
C GLY A 82 -0.51 -2.97 14.38
N ASP A 83 -0.68 -3.13 13.06
CA ASP A 83 -1.62 -2.31 12.29
C ASP A 83 -3.08 -2.63 12.65
N VAL A 84 -3.86 -1.59 12.92
CA VAL A 84 -5.30 -1.69 13.15
C VAL A 84 -6.03 -1.45 11.82
N VAL A 85 -6.69 -2.48 11.32
CA VAL A 85 -7.38 -2.47 10.02
C VAL A 85 -8.88 -2.63 10.16
N VAL A 86 -9.61 -2.05 9.22
CA VAL A 86 -11.05 -2.28 9.03
C VAL A 86 -11.23 -3.06 7.74
N GLY A 87 -11.93 -4.18 7.82
CA GLY A 87 -12.19 -5.04 6.67
C GLY A 87 -13.61 -5.58 6.66
N ARG A 88 -14.04 -6.09 5.50
CA ARG A 88 -15.36 -6.70 5.32
C ARG A 88 -15.24 -8.20 5.28
N ILE A 89 -16.09 -8.92 6.01
CA ILE A 89 -16.13 -10.38 5.96
C ILE A 89 -16.63 -10.82 4.58
N THR A 90 -15.85 -11.64 3.88
CA THR A 90 -16.20 -12.19 2.56
C THR A 90 -16.78 -13.60 2.68
N GLU A 91 -16.16 -14.45 3.50
CA GLU A 91 -16.57 -15.84 3.68
C GLU A 91 -16.41 -16.31 5.13
N VAL A 92 -17.31 -17.19 5.55
CA VAL A 92 -17.27 -17.85 6.86
C VAL A 92 -16.88 -19.32 6.67
N GLN A 93 -15.79 -19.75 7.29
CA GLN A 93 -15.37 -21.16 7.34
C GLN A 93 -15.46 -21.70 8.77
N GLN A 94 -15.30 -23.01 8.95
CA GLN A 94 -15.49 -23.70 10.24
C GLN A 94 -14.63 -23.17 11.40
N LYS A 95 -13.40 -22.70 11.13
CA LYS A 95 -12.46 -22.23 12.18
C LYS A 95 -11.91 -20.83 11.93
N ARG A 96 -12.31 -20.19 10.84
CA ARG A 96 -11.75 -18.91 10.38
C ARG A 96 -12.75 -18.15 9.52
N TRP A 97 -12.68 -16.84 9.55
CA TRP A 97 -13.38 -15.96 8.62
C TRP A 97 -12.37 -15.34 7.66
N LYS A 98 -12.75 -15.25 6.39
CA LYS A 98 -12.00 -14.47 5.41
C LYS A 98 -12.49 -13.02 5.47
N VAL A 99 -11.55 -12.10 5.50
CA VAL A 99 -11.81 -10.67 5.61
C VAL A 99 -11.07 -9.95 4.49
N ASP A 100 -11.81 -9.18 3.70
CA ASP A 100 -11.26 -8.28 2.69
C ASP A 100 -10.74 -7.01 3.36
N THR A 101 -9.42 -6.80 3.26
CA THR A 101 -8.67 -5.65 3.78
C THR A 101 -8.02 -4.83 2.66
N ASN A 102 -8.42 -5.03 1.41
CA ASN A 102 -7.78 -4.42 0.23
C ASN A 102 -6.26 -4.71 0.14
N SER A 103 -5.82 -5.84 0.67
CA SER A 103 -4.47 -6.36 0.52
C SER A 103 -4.35 -7.28 -0.70
N ARG A 104 -3.18 -7.88 -0.93
CA ARG A 104 -2.96 -8.81 -2.07
C ARG A 104 -3.77 -10.10 -1.93
N LEU A 105 -4.00 -10.55 -0.69
CA LEU A 105 -4.66 -11.80 -0.35
C LEU A 105 -5.70 -11.51 0.73
N ASP A 106 -6.76 -12.30 0.79
CA ASP A 106 -7.74 -12.16 1.87
C ASP A 106 -7.07 -12.37 3.23
N SER A 107 -7.39 -11.49 4.19
CA SER A 107 -6.95 -11.64 5.56
C SER A 107 -7.73 -12.76 6.25
N LEU A 108 -7.08 -13.46 7.18
CA LEU A 108 -7.69 -14.53 7.94
C LEU A 108 -7.90 -14.09 9.38
N LEU A 109 -9.14 -14.19 9.84
CA LEU A 109 -9.50 -13.95 11.22
C LEU A 109 -9.91 -15.28 11.85
N LEU A 110 -9.05 -15.79 12.73
CA LEU A 110 -9.31 -17.05 13.43
C LEU A 110 -10.40 -16.83 14.48
N LEU A 111 -11.29 -17.81 14.65
CA LEU A 111 -12.34 -17.73 15.67
C LEU A 111 -11.77 -17.66 17.10
N SER A 112 -10.57 -18.21 17.32
CA SER A 112 -9.82 -18.10 18.58
C SER A 112 -9.36 -16.68 18.90
N SER A 113 -9.37 -15.78 17.92
CA SER A 113 -8.90 -14.40 18.02
C SER A 113 -10.07 -13.41 18.08
N VAL A 114 -11.26 -13.88 18.43
CA VAL A 114 -12.48 -13.07 18.55
C VAL A 114 -13.01 -13.16 19.97
N ASN A 115 -13.46 -12.02 20.50
CA ASN A 115 -14.14 -11.99 21.77
C ASN A 115 -15.60 -12.44 21.59
N LEU A 116 -15.92 -13.62 22.13
CA LEU A 116 -17.29 -14.11 22.17
C LEU A 116 -18.05 -13.41 23.31
N PRO A 117 -19.33 -13.06 23.11
CA PRO A 117 -20.18 -12.54 24.18
C PRO A 117 -20.36 -13.65 25.24
N GLY A 118 -19.64 -13.53 26.37
CA GLY A 118 -19.63 -14.56 27.42
C GLY A 118 -18.33 -14.63 28.24
N GLY A 119 -17.22 -14.10 27.73
CA GLY A 119 -15.98 -13.94 28.52
C GLY A 119 -15.24 -15.22 28.92
N GLU A 120 -15.74 -16.41 28.57
CA GLU A 120 -14.99 -17.65 28.76
C GLU A 120 -13.89 -17.77 27.69
N LEU A 121 -12.69 -17.36 28.08
CA LEU A 121 -11.46 -17.75 27.41
C LEU A 121 -11.32 -19.27 27.55
N VAL A 122 -11.58 -20.01 26.47
CA VAL A 122 -11.30 -21.45 26.46
C VAL A 122 -9.78 -21.62 26.47
N SER A 123 -9.23 -21.99 27.64
CA SER A 123 -7.80 -22.26 27.85
C SER A 123 -7.33 -23.51 27.12
#